data_AF-A0A7C4M661-F1
#
_entry.id   AF-A0A7C4M661-F1
#
_cell.length_a   1.000
_cell.length_b   1.000
_cell.length_c   1.000
_cell.angle_alpha   90.00
_cell.angle_beta   90.00
_cell.angle_gamma   90.00
#
_symmetry.space_group_name_H-M   'P 1'
#
loop_
_entity.id
_entity.type
_entity.pdbx_description
1 polymer ?
#
loop_
_entity_poly.entity_id
_entity_poly.type
_entity_poly.pdbx_seq_one_letter_code
_entity_poly.pdbx_strand_id
1 'polypeptide(L)'
;GGLKFGEMERDCLIAHGASYLLLDRLLEQSDKYTAYFCQECGLPAYYDLKQERFVCPIHGKDVKVKPVTMSYAFYLLIEEMISMGIMPKLVFEEVI
;
A
#
# COMPACT_ATOMS: atom_id res chain seq x y z
N GLY A 1 9.12 22.25 -5.19
CA GLY A 1 7.92 21.90 -4.41
C GLY A 1 6.75 21.78 -5.36
N GLY A 2 5.90 20.78 -5.18
CA GLY A 2 4.72 20.56 -6.02
C GLY A 2 3.51 21.39 -5.58
N LEU A 3 2.47 21.40 -6.42
CA LEU A 3 1.15 21.92 -6.05
C LEU A 3 0.41 20.88 -5.20
N LYS A 4 -0.35 21.34 -4.21
CA LYS A 4 -1.23 20.47 -3.43
C LYS A 4 -2.47 20.17 -4.27
N PHE A 5 -2.66 18.91 -4.61
CA PHE A 5 -3.91 18.43 -5.18
C PHE A 5 -4.89 18.16 -4.03
N GLY A 6 -5.95 18.96 -3.95
CA GLY A 6 -6.91 18.92 -2.85
C GLY A 6 -8.15 18.10 -3.18
N GLU A 7 -9.11 18.16 -2.25
CA GLU A 7 -10.39 17.46 -2.38
C GLU A 7 -11.22 18.03 -3.53
N MET A 8 -11.22 19.36 -3.72
CA MET A 8 -11.95 20.01 -4.81
C MET A 8 -11.44 19.57 -6.18
N GLU A 9 -10.12 19.47 -6.37
CA GLU A 9 -9.54 19.04 -7.63
C GLU A 9 -9.81 17.56 -7.92
N ARG A 10 -9.79 16.71 -6.89
CA ARG A 10 -10.17 15.30 -7.00
C ARG A 10 -11.62 15.17 -7.45
N ASP A 11 -12.53 15.88 -6.79
CA ASP A 11 -13.96 15.74 -7.03
C ASP A 11 -14.35 16.22 -8.45
N CYS A 12 -13.67 17.26 -8.97
CA CYS A 12 -13.80 17.68 -10.37
C CYS A 12 -13.45 16.55 -11.36
N LEU A 13 -12.32 15.85 -11.16
CA LEU A 13 -11.92 14.76 -12.06
C LEU A 13 -12.87 13.55 -11.97
N ILE A 14 -13.42 13.28 -10.79
CA ILE A 14 -14.44 12.24 -10.59
C ILE A 14 -15.71 12.61 -11.38
N ALA A 15 -16.16 13.86 -11.32
CA ALA A 15 -17.34 14.34 -12.05
C ALA A 15 -17.20 14.21 -13.58
N HIS A 16 -15.98 14.38 -14.09
CA HIS A 16 -15.67 14.16 -15.51
C HIS A 16 -15.48 12.69 -15.90
N GLY A 17 -15.51 11.75 -14.95
CA GLY A 17 -15.25 10.33 -15.20
C GLY A 17 -13.80 10.03 -15.62
N ALA A 18 -12.86 10.92 -15.30
CA ALA A 18 -11.46 10.81 -15.71
C ALA A 18 -10.66 9.90 -14.75
N SER A 19 -11.07 8.64 -14.61
CA SER A 19 -10.51 7.68 -13.65
C SER A 19 -9.00 7.40 -13.84
N TYR A 20 -8.54 7.28 -15.09
CA TYR A 20 -7.12 7.08 -15.38
C TYR A 20 -6.28 8.30 -14.99
N LEU A 21 -6.79 9.51 -15.22
CA LEU A 21 -6.10 10.74 -14.85
C LEU A 21 -6.04 10.92 -13.32
N LEU A 22 -7.09 10.50 -12.60
CA LEU A 22 -7.08 10.44 -11.14
C LEU A 22 -5.97 9.52 -10.62
N LEU A 23 -5.84 8.32 -11.18
CA LEU A 23 -4.79 7.38 -10.80
C LEU A 23 -3.39 7.93 -11.11
N ASP A 24 -3.20 8.55 -12.27
CA ASP A 24 -1.93 9.14 -12.68
C ASP A 24 -1.49 10.25 -11.69
N ARG A 25 -2.41 11.16 -11.35
CA ARG A 25 -2.11 12.29 -10.46
C ARG A 25 -1.95 11.90 -9.00
N LEU A 26 -2.78 11.00 -8.48
CA LEU A 26 -2.81 10.65 -7.05
C LEU A 26 -1.91 9.49 -6.66
N LEU A 27 -1.51 8.62 -7.60
CA LEU A 27 -0.67 7.46 -7.32
C LEU A 27 0.64 7.51 -8.09
N GLU A 28 0.59 7.46 -9.43
CA GLU A 28 1.78 7.28 -10.27
C GLU A 28 2.77 8.44 -10.16
N GLN A 29 2.28 9.68 -10.10
CA GLN A 29 3.10 10.89 -10.00
C GLN A 29 3.27 11.43 -8.58
N SER A 30 2.61 10.83 -7.58
CA SER A 30 2.65 11.29 -6.18
C SER A 30 3.65 10.48 -5.37
N ASP A 31 3.23 9.30 -4.91
CA ASP A 31 3.94 8.52 -3.91
C ASP A 31 3.75 7.01 -4.13
N LYS A 32 3.87 6.57 -5.38
CA LYS A 32 3.86 5.16 -5.77
C LYS A 32 4.90 4.36 -4.98
N TYR A 33 4.44 3.37 -4.24
CA TYR A 33 5.27 2.49 -3.43
C TYR A 33 4.85 1.04 -3.60
N THR A 34 5.83 0.13 -3.65
CA THR A 34 5.57 -1.32 -3.71
C THR A 34 5.97 -1.94 -2.39
N ALA A 35 4.97 -2.34 -1.61
CA ALA A 35 5.13 -2.99 -0.32
C ALA A 35 4.91 -4.50 -0.46
N TYR A 36 5.49 -5.28 0.46
CA TYR A 36 5.30 -6.73 0.51
C TYR A 36 4.40 -7.08 1.67
N PHE A 37 3.38 -7.89 1.43
CA PHE A 37 2.47 -8.34 2.47
C PHE A 37 2.46 -9.86 2.56
N CYS A 38 2.35 -10.35 3.79
CA CYS A 38 2.18 -11.77 4.05
C CYS A 38 0.78 -12.24 3.62
N GLN A 39 0.70 -13.32 2.84
CA GLN A 39 -0.59 -13.86 2.36
C GLN A 39 -1.46 -14.45 3.48
N GLU A 40 -0.85 -14.88 4.59
CA GLU A 40 -1.56 -15.55 5.70
C GLU A 40 -2.13 -14.54 6.72
N CYS A 41 -1.30 -13.59 7.20
CA CYS A 41 -1.73 -12.59 8.19
C CYS A 41 -2.18 -11.26 7.59
N GLY A 42 -1.86 -10.96 6.33
CA GLY A 42 -2.25 -9.68 5.69
C GLY A 42 -1.51 -8.46 6.23
N LEU A 43 -0.42 -8.65 6.99
CA LEU A 43 0.43 -7.60 7.54
C LEU A 43 1.66 -7.35 6.65
N PRO A 44 2.26 -6.14 6.74
CA PRO A 44 3.48 -5.82 6.01
C PRO A 44 4.62 -6.75 6.44
N ALA A 45 5.34 -7.25 5.43
CA ALA A 45 6.52 -8.07 5.56
C ALA A 45 7.72 -7.31 5.01
N TYR A 46 8.91 -7.55 5.58
CA TYR A 46 10.14 -6.91 5.15
C TYR A 46 11.12 -7.92 4.58
N TYR A 47 12.03 -7.44 3.74
CA TYR A 47 13.09 -8.25 3.16
C TYR A 47 14.35 -8.15 4.03
N ASP A 48 14.82 -9.28 4.55
CA ASP A 48 16.09 -9.34 5.29
C ASP A 48 17.25 -9.55 4.31
N LEU A 49 18.07 -8.52 4.14
CA LEU A 49 19.24 -8.54 3.25
C LEU A 49 20.31 -9.55 3.69
N LYS A 50 20.40 -9.89 4.98
CA LYS A 50 21.44 -10.82 5.48
C LYS A 50 21.12 -12.27 5.18
N GLN A 51 19.83 -12.60 5.17
CA GLN A 51 19.34 -13.97 4.96
C GLN A 51 18.74 -14.16 3.57
N GLU A 52 18.67 -13.10 2.76
CA GLU A 52 18.10 -13.05 1.41
C GLU A 52 16.67 -13.61 1.35
N ARG A 53 15.86 -13.29 2.37
CA ARG A 53 14.53 -13.88 2.57
C ARG A 53 13.52 -12.86 3.05
N PHE A 54 12.25 -13.08 2.72
CA PHE A 54 11.14 -12.34 3.31
C PHE A 54 10.81 -12.87 4.70
N VAL A 55 10.65 -11.94 5.64
CA VAL A 55 10.32 -12.22 7.02
C VAL A 55 9.05 -11.45 7.36
N CYS A 56 8.08 -12.15 7.95
CA CYS A 56 6.93 -11.50 8.55
C CYS A 56 7.05 -11.51 10.08
N PRO A 57 6.54 -10.49 10.78
CA PRO A 57 6.66 -10.41 12.24
C PRO A 57 5.96 -11.53 13.01
N ILE A 58 4.92 -12.16 12.42
CA ILE A 58 4.06 -13.14 13.10
C ILE A 58 4.47 -14.58 12.80
N HIS A 59 4.58 -14.96 11.52
CA HIS A 59 4.87 -16.34 11.09
C HIS A 59 6.36 -16.60 10.85
N GLY A 60 7.22 -15.58 10.97
CA GLY A 60 8.67 -15.72 10.87
C GLY A 60 9.18 -15.76 9.43
N LYS A 61 10.11 -16.70 9.17
CA LYS A 61 10.91 -16.79 7.93
C LYS A 61 10.21 -17.67 6.88
N ASP A 62 10.54 -17.46 5.61
CA ASP A 62 10.09 -18.27 4.44
C ASP A 62 8.58 -18.23 4.18
N VAL A 63 7.96 -17.07 4.40
CA VAL A 63 6.53 -16.88 4.22
C VAL A 63 6.21 -16.42 2.80
N LYS A 64 5.10 -16.90 2.24
CA LYS A 64 4.61 -16.43 0.94
C LYS A 64 4.16 -14.98 1.07
N VAL A 65 4.86 -14.10 0.36
CA VAL A 65 4.54 -12.68 0.27
C VAL A 65 3.97 -12.33 -1.10
N LYS A 66 3.08 -11.34 -1.13
CA LYS A 66 2.56 -10.72 -2.36
C LYS A 66 3.06 -9.28 -2.43
N PRO A 67 3.72 -8.86 -3.52
CA PRO A 67 4.01 -7.45 -3.76
C PRO A 67 2.70 -6.73 -4.10
N VAL A 68 2.44 -5.60 -3.45
CA VAL A 68 1.27 -4.75 -3.69
C VAL A 68 1.74 -3.32 -3.88
N THR A 69 1.33 -2.73 -5.00
CA THR A 69 1.60 -1.32 -5.30
C THR A 69 0.48 -0.46 -4.75
N MET A 70 0.82 0.55 -3.96
CA MET A 70 -0.08 1.48 -3.30
C MET A 70 0.59 2.84 -3.09
N SER A 71 -0.12 3.82 -2.54
CA SER A 71 0.48 5.08 -2.09
C SER A 71 1.24 4.84 -0.78
N TYR A 72 2.41 5.46 -0.64
CA TYR A 72 3.18 5.40 0.60
C TYR A 72 2.39 5.98 1.79
N ALA A 73 1.57 7.02 1.55
CA ALA A 73 0.69 7.57 2.58
C ALA A 73 -0.27 6.52 3.16
N PHE A 74 -0.78 5.60 2.34
CA PHE A 74 -1.64 4.50 2.83
C PHE A 74 -0.84 3.44 3.59
N TYR A 75 0.38 3.13 3.15
CA TYR A 75 1.28 2.24 3.88
C TYR A 75 1.60 2.79 5.28
N LEU A 76 1.85 4.09 5.40
CA LEU A 76 2.06 4.76 6.69
C LEU A 76 0.83 4.69 7.59
N LEU A 77 -0.37 4.92 7.03
CA LEU A 77 -1.62 4.80 7.77
C LEU A 77 -1.79 3.41 8.39
N ILE A 78 -1.41 2.34 7.67
CA ILE A 78 -1.44 0.97 8.19
C ILE A 78 -0.50 0.83 9.40
N GLU A 79 0.73 1.36 9.31
CA GLU A 79 1.69 1.32 10.42
C GLU A 79 1.21 2.12 11.65
N GLU A 80 0.59 3.28 11.42
CA GLU A 80 -0.01 4.09 12.49
C GLU A 80 -1.17 3.35 13.17
N MET A 81 -2.03 2.66 12.41
CA MET A 81 -3.08 1.81 12.99
C MET A 81 -2.51 0.69 13.85
N ILE A 82 -1.45 0.02 13.39
CA ILE A 82 -0.75 -1.03 14.16
C ILE A 82 -0.18 -0.44 15.45
N SER A 83 0.37 0.78 15.41
CA SER A 83 0.91 1.45 16.60
C SER A 83 -0.18 1.75 17.66
N MET A 84 -1.43 1.95 17.23
CA MET A 84 -2.60 2.12 18.10
C MET A 84 -3.20 0.80 18.60
N GLY A 85 -2.60 -0.36 18.25
CA GLY A 85 -3.11 -1.68 18.61
C GLY A 85 -4.27 -2.16 17.74
N ILE A 86 -4.54 -1.48 16.62
CA ILE A 86 -5.51 -1.93 15.62
C ILE A 86 -4.76 -2.74 14.58
N MET A 87 -5.20 -3.98 14.31
CA MET A 87 -4.58 -4.86 13.32
C MET A 87 -5.38 -4.85 12.01
N PRO A 88 -5.05 -3.99 11.03
CA PRO A 88 -5.68 -4.00 9.72
C PRO A 88 -5.18 -5.21 8.91
N LYS A 89 -6.05 -6.21 8.71
CA LYS A 89 -5.74 -7.38 7.88
C LYS A 89 -6.14 -7.11 6.43
N LEU A 90 -5.16 -7.08 5.52
CA LEU A 90 -5.44 -7.02 4.09
C LEU A 90 -5.90 -8.40 3.58
N VAL A 91 -6.99 -8.38 2.80
CA VAL A 91 -7.52 -9.56 2.09
C VAL A 91 -7.11 -9.44 0.63
N PHE A 92 -6.46 -10.48 0.11
CA PHE A 92 -6.02 -10.52 -1.27
C PHE A 92 -7.01 -11.30 -2.11
N GLU A 93 -7.56 -10.66 -3.13
CA GLU A 93 -8.32 -11.33 -4.19
C GLU A 93 -7.48 -11.35 -5.47
N GLU A 94 -7.72 -12.36 -6.30
CA GLU A 94 -7.24 -12.40 -7.67
C GLU A 94 -8.29 -11.70 -8.54
N VAL A 95 -7.87 -10.65 -9.24
CA VAL A 95 -8.75 -10.02 -10.23
C VAL A 95 -8.73 -10.92 -11.46
N ILE A 96 -9.88 -11.52 -11.75
CA ILE A 96 -10.14 -12.38 -12.92
C ILE A 96 -10.07 -11.57 -14.21
#